data_AF-A0A519DG23-F1
#
_entry.id   AF-A0A519DG23-F1
#
_cell.length_a   1.000
_cell.length_b   1.000
_cell.length_c   1.000
_cell.angle_alpha   90.00
_cell.angle_beta   90.00
_cell.angle_gamma   90.00
#
_symmetry.space_group_name_H-M   'P 1'
#
loop_
_entity.id
_entity.type
_entity.pdbx_description
1 polymer ?
#
loop_
_entity_poly.entity_id
_entity_poly.type
_entity_poly.pdbx_seq_one_letter_code
_entity_poly.pdbx_strand_id
1 'polypeptide(L)'
;MKHKSIPWATGLTGALYYALMIYWQSDALAAESGPAFEAAVVGLIFSALYITFLVICFKTDVPSNLKEKFIGRYGKLFGWLAFVGFAVYYVRPAAWGGYDEAVGFFLVGVILLGFGAAAILTCFMWSGEESSRLYALRRFVDVYPTITKPDRHVRFNEKMWTTTFVLIIYFAMTNVMLFGLSGQALDLFSGFRSIMAGASGTIMHLGIGPIVTGSII
;
A
#
# COMPACT_ATOMS: atom_id res chain seq x y z
N MET A 1 19.17 -21.30 -11.78
CA MET A 1 18.18 -21.71 -12.80
C MET A 1 17.37 -20.47 -13.15
N LYS A 2 17.29 -20.09 -14.43
CA LYS A 2 16.56 -18.88 -14.85
C LYS A 2 15.06 -19.06 -14.59
N HIS A 3 14.45 -18.17 -13.81
CA HIS A 3 13.00 -18.17 -13.63
C HIS A 3 12.32 -17.82 -14.94
N LYS A 4 11.35 -18.63 -15.33
CA LYS A 4 10.45 -18.36 -16.44
C LYS A 4 9.12 -17.82 -15.91
N SER A 5 8.50 -16.93 -16.68
CA SER A 5 7.13 -16.49 -16.43
C SER A 5 6.21 -17.70 -16.32
N ILE A 6 5.19 -17.63 -15.45
CA ILE A 6 4.17 -18.68 -15.32
C ILE A 6 2.85 -18.11 -15.86
N PRO A 7 2.52 -18.37 -17.15
CA PRO A 7 1.32 -17.79 -17.76
C PRO A 7 0.03 -18.26 -17.09
N TRP A 8 -0.05 -19.53 -16.68
CA TRP A 8 -1.24 -20.07 -16.03
C TRP A 8 -1.52 -19.40 -14.67
N ALA A 9 -0.48 -19.15 -13.87
CA ALA A 9 -0.61 -18.47 -12.58
C ALA A 9 -0.99 -17.00 -12.76
N THR A 10 -0.43 -16.35 -13.80
CA THR A 10 -0.81 -14.97 -14.17
C THR A 10 -2.29 -14.89 -14.55
N GLY A 11 -2.75 -15.81 -15.40
CA GLY A 11 -4.16 -15.91 -15.79
C GLY A 11 -5.07 -16.22 -14.61
N LEU A 12 -4.68 -17.16 -13.75
CA LEU A 12 -5.44 -17.52 -12.55
C LEU A 12 -5.55 -16.36 -11.56
N THR A 13 -4.47 -15.65 -11.25
CA THR A 13 -4.52 -14.50 -10.33
C THR A 13 -5.41 -13.39 -10.89
N GLY A 14 -5.29 -13.08 -12.19
CA GLY A 14 -6.18 -12.11 -12.83
C GLY A 14 -7.64 -12.54 -12.75
N ALA A 15 -7.93 -13.81 -13.09
CA ALA A 15 -9.27 -14.36 -13.03
C ALA A 15 -9.85 -14.33 -11.61
N LEU A 16 -9.07 -14.72 -10.60
CA LEU A 16 -9.50 -14.68 -9.19
C LEU A 16 -9.78 -13.27 -8.71
N TYR A 17 -8.93 -12.29 -9.06
CA TYR A 17 -9.15 -10.89 -8.71
C TYR A 17 -10.44 -10.36 -9.34
N TYR A 18 -10.64 -10.54 -10.64
CA TYR A 18 -11.85 -10.06 -11.31
C TYR A 18 -13.10 -10.83 -10.93
N ALA A 19 -13.01 -12.15 -10.70
CA ALA A 19 -14.11 -12.94 -10.19
C ALA A 19 -14.56 -12.43 -8.82
N LEU A 20 -13.62 -12.10 -7.93
CA LEU A 20 -13.93 -11.48 -6.64
C LEU A 20 -14.59 -10.11 -6.81
N MET A 21 -14.10 -9.26 -7.71
CA MET A 21 -14.69 -7.93 -7.96
C MET A 21 -16.10 -8.02 -8.54
N ILE A 22 -16.31 -8.90 -9.52
CA ILE A 22 -17.63 -9.15 -10.13
C ILE A 22 -18.59 -9.75 -9.10
N TYR A 23 -18.11 -10.69 -8.27
CA TYR A 23 -18.90 -11.26 -7.18
C TYR A 23 -19.28 -10.20 -6.15
N TRP A 24 -18.35 -9.32 -5.74
CA TRP A 24 -18.65 -8.23 -4.81
C TRP A 24 -19.75 -7.31 -5.39
N GLN A 25 -19.69 -6.99 -6.67
CA GLN A 25 -20.68 -6.15 -7.33
C GLN A 25 -21.85 -6.93 -7.96
N SER A 26 -22.08 -8.19 -7.59
CA SER A 26 -23.06 -9.04 -8.27
C SER A 26 -24.46 -8.43 -8.27
N ASP A 27 -24.89 -7.87 -7.14
CA ASP A 27 -26.22 -7.32 -6.97
C ASP A 27 -26.39 -6.01 -7.75
N ALA A 28 -25.34 -5.19 -7.76
CA ALA A 28 -25.29 -3.95 -8.54
C ALA A 28 -25.27 -4.22 -10.05
N LEU A 29 -24.58 -5.27 -10.49
CA LEU A 29 -24.53 -5.69 -11.89
C LEU A 29 -25.85 -6.33 -12.35
N ALA A 30 -26.52 -7.08 -11.48
CA ALA A 30 -27.81 -7.70 -11.76
C ALA A 30 -28.96 -6.70 -11.88
N ALA A 31 -28.80 -5.48 -11.34
CA ALA A 31 -29.79 -4.41 -11.48
C ALA A 31 -29.88 -3.88 -12.93
N GLU A 32 -28.88 -4.14 -13.78
CA GLU A 32 -28.76 -3.76 -15.21
C GLU A 32 -28.84 -2.25 -15.52
N SER A 33 -29.21 -1.42 -14.56
CA SER A 33 -29.39 0.02 -14.70
C SER A 33 -29.35 0.73 -13.33
N GLY A 34 -29.09 2.03 -13.35
CA GLY A 34 -29.09 2.89 -12.16
C GLY A 34 -27.70 3.17 -11.57
N PRO A 35 -27.63 4.01 -10.53
CA PRO A 35 -26.36 4.53 -10.00
C PRO A 35 -25.40 3.43 -9.49
N ALA A 36 -25.94 2.38 -8.88
CA ALA A 36 -25.16 1.23 -8.40
C ALA A 36 -24.51 0.47 -9.58
N PHE A 37 -25.28 0.22 -10.64
CA PHE A 37 -24.78 -0.43 -11.85
C PHE A 37 -23.69 0.40 -12.52
N GLU A 38 -23.91 1.71 -12.68
CA GLU A 38 -22.91 2.62 -13.25
C GLU A 38 -21.62 2.63 -12.43
N ALA A 39 -21.71 2.70 -11.09
CA ALA A 39 -20.56 2.64 -10.21
C ALA A 39 -19.79 1.31 -10.29
N ALA A 40 -20.51 0.19 -10.39
CA ALA A 40 -19.89 -1.13 -10.56
C ALA A 40 -19.10 -1.20 -11.88
N VAL A 41 -19.71 -0.77 -12.99
CA VAL A 41 -19.07 -0.78 -14.31
C VAL A 41 -17.86 0.16 -14.35
N VAL A 42 -18.01 1.39 -13.84
CA VAL A 42 -16.91 2.36 -13.76
C VAL A 42 -15.77 1.80 -12.92
N GLY A 43 -16.06 1.24 -11.74
CA GLY A 43 -15.03 0.68 -10.86
C GLY A 43 -14.31 -0.52 -11.46
N LEU A 44 -15.01 -1.40 -12.19
CA LEU A 44 -14.39 -2.52 -12.91
C LEU A 44 -13.44 -2.05 -14.02
N ILE A 45 -13.87 -1.12 -14.87
CA ILE A 45 -13.01 -0.54 -15.92
C ILE A 45 -11.82 0.18 -15.29
N PHE A 46 -12.08 0.96 -14.25
CA PHE A 46 -11.06 1.69 -13.51
C PHE A 46 -10.02 0.75 -12.89
N SER A 47 -10.44 -0.40 -12.36
CA SER A 47 -9.53 -1.43 -11.83
C SER A 47 -8.60 -2.01 -12.90
N ALA A 48 -9.10 -2.20 -14.12
CA ALA A 48 -8.28 -2.68 -15.24
C ALA A 48 -7.21 -1.68 -15.65
N LEU A 49 -7.58 -0.40 -15.71
CA LEU A 49 -6.63 0.67 -15.97
C LEU A 49 -5.59 0.78 -14.84
N TYR A 50 -6.03 0.69 -13.59
CA TYR A 50 -5.17 0.78 -12.42
C TYR A 50 -4.17 -0.38 -12.32
N ILE A 51 -4.61 -1.63 -12.48
CA ILE A 51 -3.72 -2.80 -12.49
C ILE A 51 -2.72 -2.70 -13.63
N THR A 52 -3.17 -2.35 -14.83
CA THR A 52 -2.28 -2.18 -15.98
C THR A 52 -1.22 -1.11 -15.70
N PHE A 53 -1.61 0.03 -15.15
CA PHE A 53 -0.71 1.10 -14.74
C PHE A 53 0.32 0.61 -13.70
N LEU A 54 -0.11 -0.13 -12.68
CA LEU A 54 0.78 -0.64 -11.63
C LEU A 54 1.77 -1.68 -12.16
N VAL A 55 1.32 -2.63 -13.00
CA VAL A 55 2.20 -3.62 -13.63
C VAL A 55 3.26 -2.91 -14.50
N ILE A 56 2.87 -1.87 -15.25
CA ILE A 56 3.83 -1.05 -16.00
C ILE A 56 4.81 -0.36 -15.05
N CYS A 57 4.33 0.21 -13.95
CA CYS A 57 5.16 0.88 -12.94
C CYS A 57 6.17 -0.06 -12.29
N PHE A 58 5.80 -1.31 -12.00
CA PHE A 58 6.70 -2.28 -11.39
C PHE A 58 7.71 -2.88 -12.40
N LYS A 59 7.32 -3.02 -13.67
CA LYS A 59 8.19 -3.61 -14.69
C LYS A 59 9.14 -2.63 -15.36
N THR A 60 8.74 -1.38 -15.53
CA THR A 60 9.41 -0.43 -16.42
C THR A 60 10.17 0.61 -15.63
N ASP A 61 11.45 0.84 -15.96
CA ASP A 61 12.20 1.97 -15.43
C ASP A 61 11.83 3.26 -16.14
N VAL A 62 11.83 4.37 -15.39
CA VAL A 62 11.71 5.70 -16.01
C VAL A 62 12.95 5.89 -16.91
N PRO A 63 12.80 6.27 -18.18
CA PRO A 63 13.94 6.42 -19.07
C PRO A 63 14.91 7.50 -18.56
N SER A 64 16.21 7.32 -18.79
CA SER A 64 17.29 8.12 -18.17
C SER A 64 17.16 9.63 -18.43
N ASN A 65 16.65 10.00 -19.61
CA ASN A 65 16.36 11.38 -20.00
C ASN A 65 15.27 12.08 -19.15
N LEU A 66 14.44 11.32 -18.44
CA LEU A 66 13.37 11.84 -17.59
C LEU A 66 13.68 11.67 -16.09
N LYS A 67 14.60 10.80 -15.70
CA LYS A 67 14.92 10.52 -14.28
C LYS A 67 15.33 11.76 -13.48
N GLU A 68 16.05 12.69 -14.11
CA GLU A 68 16.53 13.92 -13.46
C GLU A 68 15.52 15.06 -13.52
N LYS A 69 14.52 14.97 -14.41
CA LYS A 69 13.43 15.95 -14.48
C LYS A 69 12.41 15.65 -13.39
N PHE A 70 11.89 16.69 -12.76
CA PHE A 70 10.86 16.59 -11.70
C PHE A 70 9.70 15.65 -12.09
N ILE A 71 9.25 15.77 -13.35
CA ILE A 71 8.17 14.96 -13.93
C ILE A 71 8.52 13.47 -13.99
N GLY A 72 9.75 13.09 -14.32
CA GLY A 72 10.12 11.67 -14.39
C GLY A 72 10.44 11.08 -13.02
N ARG A 73 10.99 11.86 -12.08
CA ARG A 73 11.24 11.40 -10.71
C ARG A 73 9.94 11.06 -9.97
N TYR A 74 8.93 11.93 -10.06
CA TYR A 74 7.67 11.77 -9.33
C TYR A 74 6.52 11.27 -10.20
N GLY A 75 6.73 11.05 -11.51
CA GLY A 75 5.65 10.72 -12.45
C GLY A 75 4.85 9.47 -12.07
N LYS A 76 5.51 8.40 -11.59
CA LYS A 76 4.82 7.20 -11.10
C LYS A 76 3.98 7.48 -9.85
N LEU A 77 4.50 8.30 -8.93
CA LEU A 77 3.78 8.70 -7.72
C LEU A 77 2.58 9.57 -8.07
N PHE A 78 2.74 10.58 -8.95
CA PHE A 78 1.63 11.42 -9.39
C PHE A 78 0.58 10.65 -10.18
N GLY A 79 0.99 9.70 -11.02
CA GLY A 79 0.07 8.78 -11.69
C GLY A 79 -0.74 7.98 -10.67
N TRP A 80 -0.07 7.38 -9.67
CA TRP A 80 -0.75 6.65 -8.61
C TRP A 80 -1.69 7.56 -7.79
N LEU A 81 -1.26 8.76 -7.42
CA LEU A 81 -2.09 9.75 -6.74
C LEU A 81 -3.28 10.21 -7.59
N ALA A 82 -3.17 10.23 -8.91
CA ALA A 82 -4.29 10.53 -9.80
C ALA A 82 -5.34 9.41 -9.76
N PHE A 83 -4.93 8.13 -9.73
CA PHE A 83 -5.86 7.02 -9.51
C PHE A 83 -6.54 7.11 -8.13
N VAL A 84 -5.76 7.30 -7.07
CA VAL A 84 -6.33 7.45 -5.71
C VAL A 84 -7.26 8.67 -5.63
N GLY A 85 -6.84 9.80 -6.21
CA GLY A 85 -7.62 11.04 -6.24
C GLY A 85 -8.93 10.88 -7.02
N PHE A 86 -8.91 10.19 -8.16
CA PHE A 86 -10.13 9.86 -8.90
C PHE A 86 -11.05 8.97 -8.09
N ALA A 87 -10.52 7.90 -7.47
CA ALA A 87 -11.32 6.99 -6.65
C ALA A 87 -12.01 7.73 -5.50
N VAL A 88 -11.26 8.56 -4.76
CA VAL A 88 -11.77 9.39 -3.66
C VAL A 88 -12.80 10.42 -4.17
N TYR A 89 -12.53 11.06 -5.31
CA TYR A 89 -13.46 12.02 -5.90
C TYR A 89 -14.77 11.37 -6.34
N TYR A 90 -14.71 10.16 -6.91
CA TYR A 90 -15.88 9.41 -7.36
C TYR A 90 -16.77 8.99 -6.19
N VAL A 91 -16.16 8.47 -5.13
CA VAL A 91 -16.87 7.97 -3.93
C VAL A 91 -17.02 9.00 -2.81
N ARG A 92 -16.90 10.29 -3.14
CA ARG A 92 -17.14 11.37 -2.19
C ARG A 92 -18.58 11.34 -1.66
N PRO A 93 -18.87 11.93 -0.49
CA PRO A 93 -20.22 11.92 0.09
C PRO A 93 -21.30 12.34 -0.91
N ALA A 94 -22.48 11.72 -0.82
CA ALA A 94 -23.60 12.04 -1.71
C ALA A 94 -23.98 13.54 -1.67
N ALA A 95 -23.81 14.20 -0.53
CA ALA A 95 -23.99 15.64 -0.37
C ALA A 95 -23.14 16.50 -1.34
N TRP A 96 -22.02 15.96 -1.83
CA TRP A 96 -21.13 16.62 -2.79
C TRP A 96 -21.26 16.04 -4.20
N GLY A 97 -22.26 15.20 -4.46
CA GLY A 97 -22.53 14.58 -5.75
C GLY A 97 -21.59 13.41 -6.10
N GLY A 98 -21.08 12.71 -5.09
CA GLY A 98 -20.42 11.41 -5.28
C GLY A 98 -21.33 10.25 -4.90
N TYR A 99 -20.81 9.03 -5.05
CA TYR A 99 -21.51 7.79 -4.71
C TYR A 99 -20.80 7.08 -3.56
N ASP A 100 -21.21 7.39 -2.33
CA ASP A 100 -20.59 6.95 -1.08
C ASP A 100 -20.80 5.46 -0.78
N GLU A 101 -21.87 4.85 -1.30
CA GLU A 101 -22.09 3.40 -1.21
C GLU A 101 -20.96 2.58 -1.86
N ALA A 102 -20.26 3.15 -2.86
CA ALA A 102 -19.15 2.47 -3.53
C ALA A 102 -17.77 2.70 -2.88
N VAL A 103 -17.67 3.40 -1.73
CA VAL A 103 -16.40 3.65 -1.01
C VAL A 103 -15.63 2.35 -0.80
N GLY A 104 -16.30 1.30 -0.31
CA GLY A 104 -15.68 0.00 -0.05
C GLY A 104 -15.12 -0.62 -1.33
N PHE A 105 -15.89 -0.57 -2.42
CA PHE A 105 -15.47 -1.15 -3.70
C PHE A 105 -14.27 -0.42 -4.31
N PHE A 106 -14.31 0.92 -4.39
CA PHE A 106 -13.21 1.68 -4.99
C PHE A 106 -11.96 1.69 -4.12
N LEU A 107 -12.07 1.99 -2.82
CA LEU A 107 -10.88 2.18 -1.98
C LEU A 107 -10.27 0.85 -1.56
N VAL A 108 -11.08 -0.16 -1.24
CA VAL A 108 -10.59 -1.48 -0.82
C VAL A 108 -10.45 -2.41 -2.01
N GLY A 109 -11.53 -2.63 -2.76
CA GLY A 109 -11.54 -3.55 -3.90
C GLY A 109 -10.58 -3.14 -5.02
N VAL A 110 -10.65 -1.89 -5.46
CA VAL A 110 -9.84 -1.40 -6.57
C VAL A 110 -8.45 -0.95 -6.12
N ILE A 111 -8.36 0.04 -5.23
CA ILE A 111 -7.06 0.66 -4.89
C ILE A 111 -6.18 -0.28 -4.06
N LEU A 112 -6.68 -0.83 -2.96
CA LEU A 112 -5.88 -1.68 -2.05
C LEU A 112 -5.65 -3.07 -2.64
N LEU A 113 -6.71 -3.82 -2.96
CA LEU A 113 -6.59 -5.19 -3.46
C LEU A 113 -6.02 -5.21 -4.89
N GLY A 114 -6.34 -4.23 -5.73
CA GLY A 114 -5.73 -4.10 -7.04
C GLY A 114 -4.22 -3.84 -6.98
N PHE A 115 -3.73 -3.14 -5.95
CA PHE A 115 -2.30 -3.00 -5.71
C PHE A 115 -1.64 -4.34 -5.39
N GLY A 116 -2.21 -5.12 -4.48
CA GLY A 116 -1.75 -6.46 -4.16
C GLY A 116 -1.78 -7.40 -5.37
N ALA A 117 -2.88 -7.40 -6.13
CA ALA A 117 -3.03 -8.19 -7.34
C ALA A 117 -1.96 -7.84 -8.39
N ALA A 118 -1.73 -6.54 -8.65
CA ALA A 118 -0.69 -6.10 -9.58
C ALA A 118 0.72 -6.50 -9.14
N ALA A 119 1.01 -6.47 -7.84
CA ALA A 119 2.29 -6.92 -7.29
C ALA A 119 2.49 -8.42 -7.51
N ILE A 120 1.47 -9.25 -7.23
CA ILE A 120 1.49 -10.70 -7.43
C ILE A 120 1.63 -11.04 -8.93
N LEU A 121 0.84 -10.39 -9.79
CA LEU A 121 0.92 -10.56 -11.24
C LEU A 121 2.34 -10.26 -11.74
N THR A 122 2.95 -9.17 -11.26
CA THR A 122 4.32 -8.81 -11.63
C THR A 122 5.33 -9.88 -11.20
N CYS A 123 5.18 -10.47 -10.01
CA CYS A 123 6.00 -11.60 -9.56
C CYS A 123 5.83 -12.86 -10.42
N PHE A 124 4.63 -13.17 -10.91
CA PHE A 124 4.41 -14.33 -11.80
C PHE A 124 4.85 -14.10 -13.24
N MET A 125 4.79 -12.86 -13.71
CA MET A 125 5.29 -12.44 -15.02
C MET A 125 6.82 -12.31 -15.06
N TRP A 126 7.49 -12.29 -13.90
CA TRP A 126 8.94 -12.12 -13.82
C TRP A 126 9.71 -13.24 -14.52
N SER A 127 10.75 -12.83 -15.24
CA SER A 127 11.74 -13.73 -15.82
C SER A 127 13.13 -13.14 -15.58
N GLY A 128 14.03 -13.92 -14.98
CA GLY A 128 15.33 -13.43 -14.54
C GLY A 128 16.19 -14.54 -13.95
N GLU A 129 17.45 -14.23 -13.68
CA GLU A 129 18.43 -15.20 -13.16
C GLU A 129 18.52 -15.22 -11.62
N GLU A 130 17.86 -14.27 -10.97
CA GLU A 130 17.83 -14.12 -9.51
C GLU A 130 17.22 -15.32 -8.78
N SER A 131 17.54 -15.46 -7.50
CA SER A 131 17.11 -16.59 -6.67
C SER A 131 15.59 -16.64 -6.45
N SER A 132 14.92 -15.48 -6.41
CA SER A 132 13.49 -15.35 -6.09
C SER A 132 12.71 -14.55 -7.13
N ARG A 133 11.41 -14.83 -7.24
CA ARG A 133 10.45 -14.04 -8.05
C ARG A 133 10.14 -12.68 -7.45
N LEU A 134 10.36 -12.50 -6.15
CA LEU A 134 10.13 -11.22 -5.45
C LEU A 134 11.03 -10.09 -5.97
N TYR A 135 12.14 -10.43 -6.63
CA TYR A 135 12.98 -9.46 -7.33
C TYR A 135 12.24 -8.67 -8.42
N ALA A 136 11.07 -9.15 -8.87
CA ALA A 136 10.18 -8.38 -9.73
C ALA A 136 9.74 -7.04 -9.11
N LEU A 137 9.64 -6.98 -7.78
CA LEU A 137 9.24 -5.80 -7.02
C LEU A 137 10.43 -4.97 -6.53
N ARG A 138 11.66 -5.35 -6.87
CA ARG A 138 12.89 -4.64 -6.46
C ARG A 138 12.79 -3.13 -6.72
N ARG A 139 12.21 -2.73 -7.85
CA ARG A 139 12.03 -1.32 -8.23
C ARG A 139 11.11 -0.52 -7.30
N PHE A 140 10.22 -1.20 -6.60
CA PHE A 140 9.34 -0.59 -5.61
C PHE A 140 10.02 -0.58 -4.23
N VAL A 141 10.72 -1.66 -3.87
CA VAL A 141 11.36 -1.82 -2.55
C VAL A 141 12.64 -0.99 -2.41
N ASP A 142 13.45 -0.84 -3.46
CA ASP A 142 14.73 -0.13 -3.39
C ASP A 142 14.58 1.40 -3.24
N VAL A 143 13.35 1.92 -3.25
CA VAL A 143 13.05 3.37 -3.11
C VAL A 143 12.99 3.80 -1.64
N TYR A 144 12.79 2.86 -0.70
CA TYR A 144 12.68 3.20 0.71
C TYR A 144 14.01 3.75 1.26
N PRO A 145 14.00 4.95 1.88
CA PRO A 145 15.22 5.53 2.41
C PRO A 145 15.76 4.66 3.55
N THR A 146 17.05 4.33 3.49
CA THR A 146 17.73 3.54 4.52
C THR A 146 18.88 4.35 5.10
N ILE A 147 19.09 4.24 6.41
CA ILE A 147 20.23 4.86 7.10
C ILE A 147 21.50 4.07 6.76
N THR A 148 22.46 4.71 6.11
CA THR A 148 23.77 4.12 5.81
C THR A 148 24.64 4.04 7.06
N LYS A 149 25.42 2.96 7.16
CA LYS A 149 26.40 2.83 8.26
C LYS A 149 27.48 3.91 8.12
N PRO A 150 27.90 4.58 9.21
CA PRO A 150 28.99 5.55 9.14
C PRO A 150 30.32 4.88 8.74
N ASP A 151 31.09 5.52 7.85
CA ASP A 151 32.42 5.04 7.43
C ASP A 151 33.52 5.22 8.49
N ARG A 152 33.22 5.99 9.54
CA ARG A 152 34.12 6.27 10.66
C ARG A 152 33.78 5.39 11.85
N HIS A 153 34.81 5.02 12.63
CA HIS A 153 34.60 4.45 13.95
C HIS A 153 33.81 5.42 14.86
N VAL A 154 32.59 5.01 15.21
CA VAL A 154 31.69 5.78 16.09
C VAL A 154 32.11 5.62 17.54
N ARG A 155 32.38 6.74 18.23
CA ARG A 155 32.79 6.75 19.65
C ARG A 155 31.64 6.26 20.55
N PHE A 156 31.98 5.66 21.70
CA PHE A 156 30.97 5.17 22.64
C PHE A 156 29.98 6.27 23.08
N ASN A 157 30.49 7.48 23.40
CA ASN A 157 29.65 8.61 23.81
C ASN A 157 28.65 9.02 22.72
N GLU A 158 29.02 8.96 21.44
CA GLU A 158 28.11 9.27 20.32
C GLU A 158 26.97 8.24 20.24
N LYS A 159 27.28 6.95 20.42
CA LYS A 159 26.26 5.88 20.47
C LYS A 159 25.32 6.07 21.65
N MET A 160 25.87 6.36 22.84
CA MET A 160 25.09 6.61 24.05
C MET A 160 24.14 7.79 23.89
N TRP A 161 24.62 8.93 23.39
CA TRP A 161 23.77 10.10 23.11
C TRP A 161 22.68 9.82 22.08
N THR A 162 23.00 9.06 21.03
CA THR A 162 22.02 8.66 20.02
C THR A 162 20.90 7.82 20.64
N THR A 163 21.26 6.83 21.47
CA THR A 163 20.28 5.99 22.17
C THR A 163 19.42 6.80 23.14
N THR A 164 20.03 7.66 23.96
CA THR A 164 19.28 8.54 24.87
C THR A 164 18.34 9.47 24.12
N PHE A 165 18.77 10.02 22.99
CA PHE A 165 17.95 10.89 22.16
C PHE A 165 16.73 10.17 21.58
N VAL A 166 16.91 8.96 21.03
CA VAL A 166 15.79 8.13 20.55
C VAL A 166 14.81 7.81 21.68
N LEU A 167 15.32 7.54 22.89
CA LEU A 167 14.49 7.26 24.06
C LEU A 167 13.65 8.48 24.48
N ILE A 168 14.22 9.68 24.45
CA ILE A 168 13.49 10.93 24.72
C ILE A 168 12.34 11.10 23.71
N ILE A 169 12.61 10.90 22.42
CA ILE A 169 11.60 10.99 21.37
C ILE A 169 10.49 9.95 21.59
N TYR A 170 10.85 8.71 21.94
CA TYR A 170 9.89 7.65 22.25
C TYR A 170 8.94 8.04 23.40
N PHE A 171 9.46 8.53 24.52
CA PHE A 171 8.63 8.97 25.65
C PHE A 171 7.81 10.20 25.30
N ALA A 172 8.36 11.15 24.54
CA ALA A 172 7.61 12.32 24.09
C ALA A 172 6.40 11.91 23.22
N MET A 173 6.59 11.05 22.23
CA MET A 173 5.50 10.56 21.37
C MET A 173 4.44 9.76 22.14
N THR A 174 4.85 9.05 23.20
CA THR A 174 3.93 8.33 24.09
C THR A 174 3.02 9.27 24.90
N ASN A 175 3.36 10.55 25.04
CA ASN A 175 2.52 11.54 25.73
C ASN A 175 1.63 12.35 24.78
N VAL A 176 1.75 12.17 23.47
CA VAL A 176 0.95 12.89 22.47
C VAL A 176 -0.23 12.02 22.03
N MET A 177 -1.45 12.45 22.37
CA MET A 177 -2.68 11.76 22.01
C MET A 177 -3.06 12.00 20.54
N LEU A 178 -3.61 10.98 19.90
CA LEU A 178 -4.15 11.07 18.54
C LEU A 178 -5.38 11.97 18.54
N PHE A 179 -5.44 12.84 17.56
CA PHE A 179 -6.58 13.73 17.35
C PHE A 179 -7.84 12.92 17.00
N GLY A 180 -8.97 13.27 17.62
CA GLY A 180 -10.28 12.68 17.30
C GLY A 180 -10.61 11.36 18.01
N LEU A 181 -9.79 10.90 18.96
CA LEU A 181 -10.14 9.76 19.82
C LEU A 181 -11.00 10.22 21.02
N SER A 182 -12.14 9.56 21.22
CA SER A 182 -12.91 9.71 22.47
C SER A 182 -12.24 8.93 23.59
N GLY A 183 -12.32 9.42 24.83
CA GLY A 183 -11.76 8.73 26.01
C GLY A 183 -12.41 7.36 26.33
N GLN A 184 -13.42 6.96 25.55
CA GLN A 184 -14.10 5.66 25.63
C GLN A 184 -13.61 4.66 24.57
N ALA A 185 -12.58 4.98 23.77
CA ALA A 185 -12.04 4.07 22.77
C ALA A 185 -11.56 2.76 23.43
N LEU A 186 -12.17 1.64 23.05
CA LEU A 186 -11.79 0.30 23.51
C LEU A 186 -10.37 -0.02 23.06
N ASP A 187 -9.52 -0.37 24.02
CA ASP A 187 -8.16 -0.80 23.75
C ASP A 187 -8.11 -2.30 23.42
N LEU A 188 -8.25 -2.60 22.12
CA LEU A 188 -8.15 -3.95 21.57
C LEU A 188 -6.79 -4.62 21.82
N PHE A 189 -5.75 -3.85 22.14
CA PHE A 189 -4.37 -4.32 22.25
C PHE A 189 -3.83 -4.33 23.69
N SER A 190 -4.70 -4.17 24.69
CA SER A 190 -4.30 -4.10 26.11
C SER A 190 -3.38 -5.23 26.53
N GLY A 191 -3.71 -6.48 26.16
CA GLY A 191 -2.93 -7.67 26.46
C GLY A 191 -1.60 -7.80 25.70
N PHE A 192 -1.45 -7.09 24.58
CA PHE A 192 -0.24 -7.16 23.75
C PHE A 192 0.71 -5.97 23.98
N ARG A 193 0.34 -5.01 24.83
CA ARG A 193 1.14 -3.79 25.06
C ARG A 193 2.54 -4.03 25.57
N SER A 194 2.70 -4.99 26.47
CA SER A 194 4.01 -5.33 27.04
C SER A 194 4.99 -5.83 25.97
N ILE A 195 4.48 -6.48 24.92
CA ILE A 195 5.27 -6.99 23.79
C ILE A 195 5.44 -5.94 22.70
N MET A 196 4.38 -5.18 22.40
CA MET A 196 4.40 -4.18 21.33
C MET A 196 5.02 -2.85 21.74
N ALA A 197 5.31 -2.62 23.02
CA ALA A 197 5.84 -1.34 23.51
C ALA A 197 5.03 -0.13 22.98
N GLY A 198 3.70 -0.25 22.99
CA GLY A 198 2.76 0.74 22.49
C GLY A 198 1.84 1.29 23.59
N ALA A 199 1.27 2.48 23.37
CA ALA A 199 0.43 3.18 24.35
C ALA A 199 -0.91 3.66 23.74
N SER A 200 -2.04 3.35 24.41
CA SER A 200 -3.40 3.58 23.88
C SER A 200 -3.63 5.01 23.46
N GLY A 201 -4.15 5.20 22.25
CA GLY A 201 -4.57 6.51 21.78
C GLY A 201 -3.45 7.54 21.68
N THR A 202 -2.19 7.12 21.75
CA THR A 202 -1.02 7.98 21.53
C THR A 202 -0.49 7.81 20.10
N ILE A 203 0.47 8.64 19.69
CA ILE A 203 1.22 8.42 18.45
C ILE A 203 1.84 7.00 18.40
N MET A 204 2.19 6.44 19.57
CA MET A 204 2.76 5.10 19.71
C MET A 204 1.69 4.00 19.88
N HIS A 205 0.47 4.18 19.36
CA HIS A 205 -0.64 3.25 19.57
C HIS A 205 -0.31 1.78 19.22
N LEU A 206 0.28 1.55 18.05
CA LEU A 206 0.68 0.22 17.57
C LEU A 206 2.11 -0.18 18.02
N GLY A 207 2.86 0.75 18.59
CA GLY A 207 4.24 0.54 19.03
C GLY A 207 5.15 -0.10 17.95
N ILE A 208 5.89 -1.14 18.33
CA ILE A 208 6.73 -1.95 17.43
C ILE A 208 5.96 -3.06 16.70
N GLY A 209 4.64 -3.18 16.92
CA GLY A 209 3.80 -4.25 16.38
C GLY A 209 4.00 -4.49 14.87
N PRO A 210 3.92 -3.47 14.01
CA PRO A 210 4.11 -3.63 12.56
C PRO A 210 5.48 -4.19 12.17
N ILE A 211 6.55 -3.83 12.90
CA ILE A 211 7.92 -4.30 12.62
C ILE A 211 8.05 -5.77 13.02
N VAL A 212 7.54 -6.14 14.20
CA VAL A 212 7.61 -7.51 14.70
C VAL A 212 6.78 -8.43 13.82
N THR A 213 5.53 -8.08 13.52
CA THR A 213 4.67 -8.87 12.63
C THR A 213 5.28 -9.02 11.23
N GLY A 214 5.85 -7.94 10.67
CA GLY A 214 6.53 -8.00 9.38
C GLY A 214 7.81 -8.84 9.37
N SER A 215 8.41 -9.14 10.52
CA SER A 215 9.58 -10.02 10.65
C SER A 215 9.23 -11.50 10.85
N ILE A 216 8.02 -11.79 11.34
CA ILE A 216 7.54 -13.16 11.59
C ILE A 216 7.04 -13.80 10.29
N ILE A 217 6.41 -13.01 9.42
CA ILE A 217 5.83 -13.43 8.14
C ILE A 217 6.92 -13.43 7.07
#